data_AF-A0A3C1ZGG8-F1
#
_entry.id   AF-A0A3C1ZGG8-F1
#
_cell.length_a   1.000
_cell.length_b   1.000
_cell.length_c   1.000
_cell.angle_alpha   90.00
_cell.angle_beta   90.00
_cell.angle_gamma   90.00
#
_symmetry.space_group_name_H-M   'P 1'
#
loop_
_entity.id
_entity.type
_entity.pdbx_description
1 polymer ?
#
loop_
_entity_poly.entity_id
_entity_poly.type
_entity_poly.pdbx_seq_one_letter_code
_entity_poly.pdbx_strand_id
1 'polypeptide(L)'
;MDIEFTVENGELYFLQARAARLGAFAQLVADTDLLSQSIIDLEEYRARIDRLEAAYSSAALPRADFLLRRWTPPISVGVPINGGVVSGTLVISMERLKEAEARRESVVYFANNTKPTDFDVMNLSH
;
A
#
# COMPACT_ATOMS: atom_id res chain seq x y z
N MET A 1 -13.71 -4.56 -7.25
CA MET A 1 -14.31 -5.29 -6.10
C MET A 1 -13.24 -6.18 -5.50
N ASP A 2 -13.36 -6.50 -4.21
CA ASP A 2 -12.58 -7.56 -3.57
C ASP A 2 -13.51 -8.77 -3.42
N ILE A 3 -13.12 -9.90 -4.00
CA ILE A 3 -13.98 -11.08 -4.18
C ILE A 3 -13.22 -12.32 -3.69
N GLU A 4 -13.81 -13.01 -2.73
CA GLU A 4 -13.35 -14.32 -2.28
C GLU A 4 -14.23 -15.39 -2.93
N PHE A 5 -13.58 -16.38 -3.56
CA PHE A 5 -14.27 -17.47 -4.25
C PHE A 5 -13.53 -18.79 -4.04
N THR A 6 -14.23 -19.89 -4.26
CA THR A 6 -13.66 -21.23 -4.32
C THR A 6 -14.20 -21.98 -5.54
N VAL A 7 -13.47 -23.00 -5.98
CA VAL A 7 -13.93 -23.93 -7.02
C VAL A 7 -13.93 -25.33 -6.43
N GLU A 8 -15.11 -25.93 -6.34
CA GLU A 8 -15.30 -27.27 -5.78
C GLU A 8 -15.94 -28.17 -6.83
N ASN A 9 -15.31 -29.31 -7.14
CA ASN A 9 -15.76 -30.26 -8.17
C ASN A 9 -16.03 -29.62 -9.55
N GLY A 10 -15.28 -28.57 -9.89
CA GLY A 10 -15.44 -27.84 -11.15
C GLY A 10 -16.53 -26.76 -11.13
N GLU A 11 -17.23 -26.58 -10.02
CA GLU A 11 -18.23 -25.53 -9.83
C GLU A 11 -17.65 -24.33 -9.07
N LEU A 12 -17.93 -23.12 -9.56
CA LEU A 12 -17.47 -21.86 -8.97
C LEU A 12 -18.45 -21.37 -7.90
N TYR A 13 -17.94 -21.07 -6.71
CA TYR A 13 -18.68 -20.52 -5.59
C TYR A 13 -18.10 -19.18 -5.16
N PHE A 14 -18.92 -18.14 -5.12
CA PHE A 14 -18.55 -16.86 -4.51
C PHE A 14 -18.84 -16.90 -3.01
N LEU A 15 -17.81 -16.66 -2.19
CA LEU A 15 -17.88 -16.74 -0.74
C LEU A 15 -18.15 -15.36 -0.12
N GLN A 16 -17.49 -14.33 -0.65
CA GLN A 16 -17.64 -12.95 -0.18
C GLN A 16 -17.37 -11.97 -1.31
N ALA A 17 -18.11 -10.87 -1.34
CA ALA A 17 -17.84 -9.74 -2.22
C ALA A 17 -17.98 -8.44 -1.45
N ARG A 18 -16.95 -7.57 -1.53
CA ARG A 18 -16.96 -6.25 -0.88
C ARG A 18 -16.34 -5.19 -1.78
N ALA A 19 -16.58 -3.92 -1.41
CA ALA A 19 -15.89 -2.80 -2.04
C ALA A 19 -14.38 -2.97 -1.84
N ALA A 20 -13.61 -2.88 -2.92
CA ALA A 20 -12.15 -2.96 -2.84
C ALA A 20 -11.62 -1.71 -2.12
N ARG A 21 -10.68 -1.90 -1.20
CA ARG A 21 -9.94 -0.79 -0.60
C ARG A 21 -8.64 -0.59 -1.38
N LEU A 22 -8.59 0.48 -2.17
CA LEU A 22 -7.43 0.83 -2.99
C LEU A 22 -6.60 1.93 -2.32
N GLY A 23 -5.29 1.93 -2.60
CA GLY A 23 -4.45 3.10 -2.34
C GLY A 23 -4.82 4.25 -3.27
N ALA A 24 -4.47 5.49 -2.89
CA ALA A 24 -4.93 6.69 -3.58
C ALA A 24 -4.68 6.71 -5.09
N PHE A 25 -3.45 6.34 -5.50
CA PHE A 25 -3.08 6.30 -6.92
C PHE A 25 -3.85 5.24 -7.70
N ALA A 26 -4.04 4.05 -7.12
CA ALA A 26 -4.82 2.99 -7.76
C ALA A 26 -6.30 3.37 -7.90
N GLN A 27 -6.86 4.07 -6.91
CA GLN A 27 -8.23 4.59 -6.97
C GLN A 27 -8.38 5.62 -8.10
N LEU A 28 -7.45 6.57 -8.23
CA LEU A 28 -7.46 7.56 -9.31
C LEU A 28 -7.41 6.90 -10.69
N VAL A 29 -6.52 5.92 -10.88
CA VAL A 29 -6.42 5.17 -12.14
C VAL A 29 -7.73 4.43 -12.43
N ALA A 30 -8.27 3.71 -11.45
CA ALA A 30 -9.53 2.98 -11.60
C ALA A 30 -10.69 3.90 -11.98
N ASP A 31 -10.86 5.03 -11.29
CA ASP A 31 -11.93 5.98 -11.58
C ASP A 31 -11.76 6.63 -12.96
N THR A 32 -10.52 6.88 -13.39
CA THR A 32 -10.22 7.39 -14.73
C THR A 32 -10.62 6.37 -15.81
N ASP A 33 -10.29 5.11 -15.60
CA ASP A 33 -10.64 4.02 -16.52
C ASP A 33 -12.17 3.85 -16.60
N LEU A 34 -12.87 3.90 -15.47
CA LEU A 34 -14.33 3.82 -15.43
C LEU A 34 -15.00 4.97 -16.21
N LEU A 35 -14.48 6.19 -16.09
CA LEU A 35 -14.96 7.33 -16.87
C LEU A 35 -14.70 7.12 -18.37
N SER A 36 -13.50 6.65 -18.74
CA SER A 36 -13.15 6.39 -20.15
C SER A 36 -14.04 5.33 -20.80
N GLN A 37 -14.50 4.37 -20.01
CA GLN A 37 -15.41 3.30 -20.42
C GLN A 37 -16.88 3.70 -20.32
N SER A 38 -17.18 4.95 -19.95
CA SER A 38 -18.53 5.47 -19.73
C SER A 38 -19.34 4.67 -18.71
N ILE A 39 -18.66 4.02 -17.76
CA ILE A 39 -19.30 3.31 -16.63
C ILE A 39 -19.75 4.31 -15.57
N ILE A 40 -19.01 5.40 -15.40
CA ILE A 40 -19.39 6.56 -14.57
C ILE A 40 -19.39 7.81 -15.45
N ASP A 41 -20.17 8.82 -15.05
CA ASP A 41 -20.18 10.11 -15.71
C ASP A 41 -19.14 11.08 -15.11
N LEU A 42 -19.03 12.27 -15.72
CA LEU A 42 -18.08 13.29 -15.29
C LEU A 42 -18.41 13.86 -13.91
N GLU A 43 -19.69 13.95 -13.54
CA GLU A 43 -20.12 14.50 -12.25
C GLU A 43 -19.74 13.53 -11.11
N GLU A 44 -20.01 12.24 -11.29
CA GLU A 44 -19.63 11.18 -10.38
C GLU A 44 -18.09 11.08 -10.26
N TYR A 45 -17.37 11.13 -11.39
CA TYR A 45 -15.91 11.12 -11.39
C TYR A 45 -15.36 12.28 -10.55
N ARG A 46 -15.83 13.51 -10.75
CA ARG A 46 -15.40 14.68 -9.97
C ARG A 46 -15.67 14.49 -8.48
N ALA A 47 -16.86 14.02 -8.11
CA ALA A 47 -17.18 13.75 -6.71
C ALA A 47 -16.28 12.68 -6.08
N ARG A 48 -15.81 11.68 -6.85
CA ARG A 48 -14.85 10.68 -6.39
C ARG A 48 -13.46 11.28 -6.18
N ILE A 49 -12.99 12.12 -7.08
CA ILE A 49 -11.70 12.82 -6.96
C ILE A 49 -11.69 13.78 -5.77
N ASP A 50 -12.76 14.56 -5.56
CA ASP A 50 -12.84 15.49 -4.43
C ASP A 50 -12.75 14.75 -3.08
N ARG A 51 -13.43 13.58 -2.97
CA ARG A 51 -13.31 12.71 -1.78
C ARG A 51 -11.91 12.14 -1.63
N LEU A 52 -11.26 11.79 -2.74
CA LEU A 52 -9.90 11.25 -2.73
C LEU A 52 -8.90 12.30 -2.23
N GLU A 53 -8.99 13.53 -2.73
CA GLU A 53 -8.15 14.65 -2.30
C GLU A 53 -8.32 14.93 -0.80
N ALA A 54 -9.57 14.99 -0.32
CA ALA A 54 -9.85 15.20 1.09
C ALA A 54 -9.25 14.10 1.99
N ALA A 55 -9.30 12.84 1.55
CA ALA A 55 -8.78 11.69 2.29
C ALA A 55 -7.24 11.58 2.27
N TYR A 56 -6.58 12.16 1.26
CA TYR A 56 -5.14 11.98 1.01
C TYR A 56 -4.38 13.30 0.84
N SER A 57 -4.89 14.39 1.43
CA SER A 57 -4.28 15.74 1.36
C SER A 57 -2.82 15.80 1.81
N SER A 58 -2.34 14.81 2.57
CA SER A 58 -0.95 14.65 3.02
C SER A 58 -0.14 13.57 2.29
N ALA A 59 -0.68 12.93 1.24
CA ALA A 59 -0.03 11.82 0.54
C ALA A 59 1.11 12.27 -0.39
N ALA A 60 2.09 13.00 0.15
CA ALA A 60 3.42 13.03 -0.42
C ALA A 60 4.06 11.67 -0.17
N LEU A 61 3.82 10.71 -1.06
CA LEU A 61 4.61 9.48 -1.10
C LEU A 61 6.04 9.90 -1.46
N PRO A 62 7.06 9.65 -0.61
CA PRO A 62 8.44 9.86 -1.00
C PRO A 62 8.71 9.03 -2.26
N ARG A 63 8.93 9.72 -3.39
CA ARG A 63 9.39 9.09 -4.62
C ARG A 63 10.91 9.23 -4.64
N ALA A 64 11.63 8.13 -4.82
CA ALA A 64 13.05 8.24 -5.11
C ALA A 64 13.23 8.95 -6.46
N ASP A 65 14.09 9.96 -6.47
CA ASP A 65 14.69 10.39 -7.72
C ASP A 65 15.75 9.34 -8.11
N PHE A 66 15.38 8.46 -9.03
CA PHE A 66 16.26 7.40 -9.50
C PHE A 66 17.48 7.93 -10.26
N LEU A 67 17.47 9.19 -10.73
CA LEU A 67 18.61 9.82 -11.41
C LEU A 67 19.69 10.27 -10.41
N LEU A 68 19.30 10.59 -9.17
CA LEU A 68 20.24 10.96 -8.09
C LEU A 68 20.85 9.74 -7.39
N ARG A 69 20.34 8.53 -7.66
CA ARG A 69 20.75 7.32 -6.95
C ARG A 69 21.99 6.72 -7.60
N ARG A 70 23.08 6.62 -6.85
CA ARG A 70 24.21 5.76 -7.24
C ARG A 70 23.68 4.34 -7.39
N TRP A 71 23.88 3.74 -8.56
CA TRP A 71 23.42 2.39 -8.80
C TRP A 71 24.14 1.42 -7.88
N THR A 72 23.36 0.67 -7.11
CA THR A 72 23.80 -0.46 -6.31
C THR A 72 22.91 -1.64 -6.69
N PRO A 73 23.45 -2.81 -7.04
CA PRO A 73 22.64 -3.96 -7.37
C PRO A 73 21.77 -4.35 -6.17
N PRO A 74 20.49 -4.72 -6.38
CA PRO A 74 19.62 -5.17 -5.30
C PRO A 74 20.14 -6.49 -4.72
N ILE A 75 20.09 -6.62 -3.39
CA ILE A 75 20.44 -7.86 -2.69
C ILE A 75 19.31 -8.91 -2.83
N SER A 76 18.06 -8.45 -2.98
CA SER A 76 16.89 -9.29 -3.21
C SER A 76 15.76 -8.48 -3.86
N VAL A 77 14.78 -9.16 -4.45
CA VAL A 77 13.57 -8.59 -5.04
C VAL A 77 12.37 -9.37 -4.52
N GLY A 78 11.38 -8.64 -3.97
CA GLY A 78 10.14 -9.21 -3.45
C GLY A 78 8.92 -8.90 -4.31
N VAL A 79 7.76 -9.34 -3.85
CA VAL A 79 6.46 -8.96 -4.45
C VAL A 79 6.11 -7.54 -3.99
N PRO A 80 5.86 -6.59 -4.92
CA PRO A 80 5.51 -5.23 -4.55
C PRO A 80 4.06 -5.16 -4.05
N ILE A 81 3.86 -5.31 -2.73
CA ILE A 81 2.53 -5.25 -2.10
C ILE A 81 2.02 -3.81 -2.00
N ASN A 82 2.92 -2.84 -1.76
CA ASN A 82 2.63 -1.41 -1.71
C ASN A 82 3.71 -0.61 -2.45
N GLY A 83 3.34 0.53 -3.02
CA GLY A 83 4.29 1.47 -3.64
C GLY A 83 4.91 2.41 -2.61
N GLY A 84 6.16 2.84 -2.85
CA GLY A 84 6.88 3.78 -2.00
C GLY A 84 8.37 3.50 -1.95
N VAL A 85 9.13 4.41 -1.35
CA VAL A 85 10.55 4.22 -1.04
C VAL A 85 10.79 4.52 0.42
N VAL A 86 11.35 3.56 1.13
CA VAL A 86 11.73 3.69 2.55
C VAL A 86 13.24 3.50 2.70
N SER A 87 13.80 4.16 3.72
CA SER A 87 15.20 4.02 4.11
C SER A 87 15.29 4.16 5.61
N GLY A 88 15.96 3.22 6.28
CA GLY A 88 16.04 3.21 7.73
C GLY A 88 16.87 2.06 8.27
N THR A 89 16.97 2.00 9.59
CA THR A 89 17.61 0.90 10.32
C THR A 89 16.74 -0.35 10.21
N LEU A 90 17.32 -1.46 9.78
CA LEU A 90 16.64 -2.76 9.75
C LEU A 90 16.41 -3.27 11.19
N VAL A 91 15.17 -3.55 11.56
CA VAL A 91 14.82 -4.13 12.87
C VAL A 91 14.01 -5.42 12.71
N ILE A 92 14.28 -6.39 13.58
CA ILE A 92 13.64 -7.72 13.57
C ILE A 92 12.96 -8.07 14.90
N SER A 93 13.00 -7.16 15.88
CA SER A 93 12.34 -7.34 17.18
C SER A 93 11.79 -6.03 17.73
N MET A 94 10.77 -6.14 18.59
CA MET A 94 10.13 -5.02 19.29
C MET A 94 11.10 -4.19 20.15
N GLU A 95 12.07 -4.86 20.78
CA GLU A 95 13.10 -4.18 21.59
C GLU A 95 13.97 -3.28 20.72
N ARG A 96 14.42 -3.79 19.56
CA ARG A 96 15.22 -3.01 18.61
C ARG A 96 14.44 -1.84 18.00
N LEU A 97 13.14 -2.02 17.76
CA LEU A 97 12.27 -0.93 17.32
C LEU A 97 12.27 0.20 18.35
N LYS A 98 11.98 -0.10 19.63
CA LYS A 98 11.96 0.90 20.71
C LYS A 98 13.29 1.62 20.87
N GLU A 99 14.40 0.90 20.74
CA GLU A 99 15.75 1.50 20.76
C GLU A 99 15.97 2.47 19.58
N ALA A 100 15.48 2.13 18.38
CA ALA A 100 15.59 2.98 17.19
C ALA A 100 14.67 4.21 17.29
N GLU A 101 13.45 4.04 17.80
CA GLU A 101 12.50 5.13 18.07
C GLU A 101 13.04 6.11 19.12
N ALA A 102 13.63 5.61 20.20
CA ALA A 102 14.25 6.45 21.23
C ALA A 102 15.39 7.31 20.65
N ARG A 103 16.04 6.82 19.59
CA ARG A 103 17.08 7.52 18.83
C ARG A 103 16.53 8.37 17.67
N ARG A 104 15.21 8.34 17.43
CA ARG A 104 14.52 9.03 16.31
C ARG A 104 15.08 8.62 14.94
N GLU A 105 15.42 7.35 14.80
CA GLU A 105 15.84 6.77 13.53
C GLU A 105 14.62 6.37 12.69
N SER A 106 14.72 6.51 11.37
CA SER A 106 13.79 5.83 10.45
C SER A 106 14.01 4.33 10.50
N VAL A 107 12.95 3.53 10.36
CA VAL A 107 13.00 2.10 10.65
C VAL A 107 12.39 1.27 9.53
N VAL A 108 13.06 0.17 9.18
CA VAL A 108 12.54 -0.86 8.28
C VAL A 108 12.32 -2.15 9.08
N TYR A 109 11.06 -2.51 9.31
CA TYR A 109 10.71 -3.75 10.01
C TYR A 109 10.78 -4.96 9.07
N PHE A 110 11.40 -6.04 9.54
CA PHE A 110 11.52 -7.30 8.81
C PHE A 110 11.08 -8.48 9.66
N ALA A 111 10.18 -9.29 9.11
CA ALA A 111 9.64 -10.50 9.74
C ALA A 111 9.41 -11.61 8.71
N ASN A 112 9.45 -12.87 9.15
CA ASN A 112 9.17 -14.02 8.29
C ASN A 112 7.69 -14.06 7.87
N ASN A 113 6.79 -13.68 8.78
CA ASN A 113 5.40 -13.38 8.49
C ASN A 113 4.93 -12.27 9.43
N THR A 114 3.88 -11.57 9.01
CA THR A 114 3.25 -10.52 9.79
C THR A 114 1.99 -11.04 10.44
N LYS A 115 1.83 -10.76 11.73
CA LYS A 115 0.66 -11.11 12.55
C LYS A 115 -0.13 -9.84 12.89
N PRO A 116 -1.42 -9.96 13.24
CA PRO A 116 -2.20 -8.82 13.73
C PRO A 116 -1.55 -8.08 14.92
N THR A 117 -0.80 -8.81 15.76
CA THR A 117 -0.04 -8.23 16.89
C THR A 117 1.12 -7.32 16.46
N ASP A 118 1.55 -7.40 15.20
CA ASP A 118 2.64 -6.59 14.66
C ASP A 118 2.13 -5.23 14.16
N PHE A 119 0.81 -4.96 14.24
CA PHE A 119 0.22 -3.71 13.75
C PHE A 119 0.83 -2.47 14.41
N ASP A 120 1.07 -2.52 15.72
CA ASP A 120 1.70 -1.42 16.44
C ASP A 120 3.10 -1.13 15.91
N VAL A 121 3.86 -2.17 15.54
CA VAL A 121 5.20 -2.04 14.92
C VAL A 121 5.11 -1.40 13.55
N MET A 122 4.17 -1.86 12.73
CA MET A 122 3.98 -1.35 11.37
C MET A 122 3.58 0.12 11.38
N ASN A 123 2.72 0.52 12.31
CA ASN A 123 2.20 1.88 12.38
C ASN A 123 3.26 2.89 12.88
N LEU A 124 4.24 2.42 13.66
CA LEU A 124 5.33 3.25 14.19
C LEU A 124 6.58 3.29 13.28
N SER A 125 6.64 2.43 12.27
CA SER A 125 7.75 2.39 11.31
C SER A 125 7.55 3.45 10.22
N HIS A 126 8.49 4.38 10.07
CA HIS A 126 8.52 5.43 9.03
C HIS A 126 9.83 5.42 8.24
#